data_AF-A0A3C0B652-F1
#
_entry.id   AF-A0A3C0B652-F1
#
_cell.length_a   1.000
_cell.length_b   1.000
_cell.length_c   1.000
_cell.angle_alpha   90.00
_cell.angle_beta   90.00
_cell.angle_gamma   90.00
#
_symmetry.space_group_name_H-M   'P 1'
#
loop_
_entity.id
_entity.type
_entity.pdbx_description
1 polymer ?
#
loop_
_entity_poly.entity_id
_entity_poly.type
_entity_poly.pdbx_seq_one_letter_code
_entity_poly.pdbx_strand_id
1 'polypeptide(L)'
;KMIGENRGIQKLDAINKKQQLESGFQEWAASKPERQRSYGGILPAFNALYDKLANLQEDQTYLIEAGLGIEAVRFAYAFNSLLNQSKDKSISDDAIKEQIEKLRGYADAFFKNYYAPIDHDVFVVLMQDWFEHQEGARMPGNLTMELLKHGNSFSRWGDVVFEKSIFTNQERFNKFLDKYNRRKARQIESDPMFSIAEAIYGHYINAIRPSIAGLEATNDSLQRIYMRGLMEFQPDKRFYPDANSTLRVA
;
A
#
# COMPACT_ATOMS: atom_id res chain seq x y z
N LYS A 1 -18.38 -2.85 -1.88
CA LYS A 1 -17.97 -3.40 -3.19
C LYS A 1 -17.39 -4.81 -3.03
N MET A 2 -16.25 -4.99 -2.35
CA MET A 2 -15.55 -6.27 -2.19
C MET A 2 -16.41 -7.42 -1.61
N ILE A 3 -17.25 -7.17 -0.60
CA ILE A 3 -18.19 -8.20 -0.08
C ILE A 3 -19.14 -8.71 -1.18
N GLY A 4 -19.61 -7.81 -2.04
CA GLY A 4 -20.48 -8.17 -3.17
C GLY A 4 -19.75 -8.96 -4.25
N GLU A 5 -18.49 -8.60 -4.53
CA GLU A 5 -17.63 -9.31 -5.49
C GLU A 5 -17.36 -10.75 -5.03
N ASN A 6 -16.98 -10.94 -3.76
CA ASN A 6 -16.77 -12.27 -3.19
C ASN A 6 -18.02 -13.14 -3.25
N ARG A 7 -19.20 -12.57 -2.90
CA ARG A 7 -20.48 -13.28 -3.04
C ARG A 7 -20.77 -13.64 -4.50
N GLY A 8 -20.44 -12.76 -5.44
CA GLY A 8 -20.60 -13.01 -6.88
C GLY A 8 -19.74 -14.17 -7.37
N ILE A 9 -18.45 -14.19 -6.98
CA ILE A 9 -17.51 -15.27 -7.31
C ILE A 9 -18.05 -16.62 -6.86
N GLN A 10 -18.53 -16.69 -5.60
CA GLN A 10 -19.11 -17.90 -5.03
C GLN A 10 -20.40 -18.31 -5.74
N LYS A 11 -21.37 -17.38 -5.85
CA LYS A 11 -22.69 -17.67 -6.43
C LYS A 11 -22.62 -18.10 -7.90
N LEU A 12 -21.67 -17.56 -8.66
CA LEU A 12 -21.52 -17.84 -10.09
C LEU A 12 -20.58 -19.00 -10.38
N ASP A 13 -20.00 -19.62 -9.35
CA ASP A 13 -18.98 -20.66 -9.46
C ASP A 13 -17.83 -20.24 -10.40
N ALA A 14 -17.38 -18.99 -10.23
CA ALA A 14 -16.47 -18.35 -11.16
C ALA A 14 -15.09 -19.03 -11.17
N ILE A 15 -14.65 -19.57 -10.03
CA ILE A 15 -13.38 -20.27 -9.89
C ILE A 15 -13.39 -21.56 -10.72
N ASN A 16 -14.39 -22.42 -10.55
CA ASN A 16 -14.47 -23.67 -11.32
C ASN A 16 -14.60 -23.40 -12.83
N LYS A 17 -15.36 -22.38 -13.23
CA LYS A 17 -15.45 -21.97 -14.64
C LYS A 17 -14.11 -21.56 -15.22
N LYS A 18 -13.26 -20.87 -14.45
CA LYS A 18 -11.90 -20.52 -14.87
C LYS A 18 -11.01 -21.75 -14.97
N GLN A 19 -11.07 -22.66 -14.00
CA GLN A 19 -10.30 -23.91 -14.04
C GLN A 19 -10.68 -24.81 -15.24
N GLN A 20 -11.97 -24.87 -15.59
CA GLN A 20 -12.44 -25.58 -16.79
C GLN A 20 -11.90 -24.94 -18.08
N LEU A 21 -11.93 -23.61 -18.17
CA LEU A 21 -11.34 -22.87 -19.31
C LEU A 21 -9.83 -23.14 -19.41
N GLU A 22 -9.13 -23.11 -18.28
CA GLU A 22 -7.68 -23.33 -18.20
C GLU A 22 -7.30 -24.75 -18.59
N SER A 23 -8.09 -25.74 -18.18
CA SER A 23 -7.90 -27.14 -18.59
C SER A 23 -8.06 -27.32 -20.09
N GLY A 24 -9.14 -26.78 -20.69
CA GLY A 24 -9.33 -26.80 -22.14
C GLY A 24 -8.25 -26.03 -22.90
N PHE A 25 -7.80 -24.90 -22.36
CA PHE A 25 -6.68 -24.13 -22.91
C PHE A 25 -5.37 -24.94 -22.90
N GLN A 26 -5.10 -25.67 -21.82
CA GLN A 26 -3.89 -26.48 -21.68
C GLN A 26 -3.91 -27.69 -22.62
N GLU A 27 -5.06 -28.36 -22.78
CA GLU A 27 -5.24 -29.43 -23.77
C GLU A 27 -5.03 -28.91 -25.20
N TRP A 28 -5.62 -27.75 -25.52
CA TRP A 28 -5.43 -27.10 -26.82
C TRP A 28 -3.97 -26.70 -27.05
N ALA A 29 -3.28 -26.18 -26.03
CA ALA A 29 -1.87 -25.83 -26.12
C ALA A 29 -1.01 -27.08 -26.39
N ALA A 30 -1.31 -28.19 -25.72
CA ALA A 30 -0.59 -29.47 -25.89
C ALA A 30 -0.87 -30.17 -27.23
N SER A 31 -1.97 -29.84 -27.91
CA SER A 31 -2.40 -30.50 -29.14
C SER A 31 -1.41 -30.40 -30.31
N LYS A 32 -0.51 -29.40 -30.32
CA LYS A 32 0.49 -29.21 -31.37
C LYS A 32 1.83 -28.70 -30.83
N PRO A 33 2.98 -29.12 -31.39
CA PRO A 33 4.30 -28.71 -30.90
C PRO A 33 4.53 -27.20 -30.83
N GLU A 34 4.04 -26.44 -31.81
CA GLU A 34 4.18 -24.99 -31.88
C GLU A 34 3.37 -24.25 -30.82
N ARG A 35 2.16 -24.77 -30.50
CA ARG A 35 1.30 -24.24 -29.44
C ARG A 35 1.88 -24.57 -28.08
N GLN A 36 2.36 -25.80 -27.91
CA GLN A 36 2.97 -26.24 -26.65
C GLN A 36 4.18 -25.38 -26.32
N ARG A 37 5.03 -25.08 -27.32
CA ARG A 37 6.18 -24.19 -27.16
C ARG A 37 5.79 -22.76 -26.79
N SER A 38 4.66 -22.26 -27.30
CA SER A 38 4.22 -20.87 -27.11
C SER A 38 3.40 -20.66 -25.83
N TYR A 39 2.63 -21.67 -25.40
CA TYR A 39 1.57 -21.52 -24.40
C TYR A 39 1.62 -22.53 -23.25
N GLY A 40 2.27 -23.69 -23.44
CA GLY A 40 2.22 -24.79 -22.47
C GLY A 40 2.81 -24.47 -21.10
N GLY A 41 3.69 -23.45 -21.00
CA GLY A 41 4.31 -23.02 -19.75
C GLY A 41 3.56 -21.92 -18.98
N ILE A 42 2.46 -21.38 -19.51
CA ILE A 42 1.81 -20.18 -18.95
C ILE A 42 1.16 -20.44 -17.60
N LEU A 43 0.31 -21.47 -17.49
CA LEU A 43 -0.40 -21.76 -16.24
C LEU A 43 0.56 -22.15 -15.10
N PRO A 44 1.59 -23.00 -15.32
CA PRO A 44 2.61 -23.23 -14.31
C PRO A 44 3.35 -21.95 -13.89
N ALA A 45 3.63 -21.04 -14.83
CA ALA A 45 4.27 -19.77 -14.53
C ALA A 45 3.36 -18.84 -13.72
N PHE A 46 2.06 -18.80 -14.00
CA PHE A 46 1.10 -18.06 -13.18
C PHE A 46 1.01 -18.62 -11.76
N ASN A 47 0.92 -19.95 -11.59
CA ASN A 47 0.86 -20.56 -10.26
C ASN A 47 2.10 -20.19 -9.43
N ALA A 48 3.30 -20.38 -9.98
CA ALA A 48 4.54 -20.02 -9.29
C ALA A 48 4.68 -18.51 -9.01
N LEU A 49 4.02 -17.67 -9.80
CA LEU A 49 3.97 -16.22 -9.59
C LEU A 49 2.99 -15.84 -8.48
N TYR A 50 1.78 -16.39 -8.49
CA TYR A 50 0.75 -16.11 -7.48
C TYR A 50 1.15 -16.67 -6.11
N ASP A 51 1.84 -17.81 -6.06
CA ASP A 51 2.41 -18.35 -4.81
C ASP A 51 3.39 -17.36 -4.15
N LYS A 52 4.15 -16.60 -4.95
CA LYS A 52 5.07 -15.57 -4.45
C LYS A 52 4.34 -14.27 -4.12
N LEU A 53 3.34 -13.89 -4.90
CA LEU A 53 2.58 -12.66 -4.70
C LEU A 53 1.69 -12.74 -3.45
N ALA A 54 1.12 -13.90 -3.11
CA ALA A 54 0.10 -14.02 -2.07
C ALA A 54 0.52 -13.36 -0.75
N ASN A 55 1.67 -13.71 -0.20
CA ASN A 55 2.15 -13.14 1.06
C ASN A 55 2.50 -11.65 0.91
N LEU A 56 3.13 -11.26 -0.20
CA LEU A 56 3.50 -9.86 -0.42
C LEU A 56 2.27 -8.95 -0.58
N GLN A 57 1.22 -9.44 -1.24
CA GLN A 57 -0.04 -8.73 -1.42
C GLN A 57 -0.82 -8.65 -0.11
N GLU A 58 -0.79 -9.68 0.70
CA GLU A 58 -1.32 -9.64 2.07
C GLU A 58 -0.56 -8.59 2.91
N ASP A 59 0.77 -8.58 2.85
CA ASP A 59 1.61 -7.60 3.54
C ASP A 59 1.27 -6.17 3.12
N GLN A 60 1.18 -5.96 1.80
CA GLN A 60 0.80 -4.68 1.24
C GLN A 60 -0.63 -4.26 1.64
N THR A 61 -1.57 -5.21 1.68
CA THR A 61 -2.97 -4.93 2.02
C THR A 61 -3.08 -4.43 3.45
N TYR A 62 -2.52 -5.13 4.43
CA TYR A 62 -2.53 -4.64 5.81
C TYR A 62 -1.77 -3.32 5.97
N LEU A 63 -0.61 -3.18 5.31
CA LEU A 63 0.13 -1.93 5.37
C LEU A 63 -0.71 -0.74 4.87
N ILE A 64 -1.44 -0.92 3.76
CA ILE A 64 -2.26 0.13 3.16
C ILE A 64 -3.54 0.37 3.98
N GLU A 65 -4.27 -0.69 4.31
CA GLU A 65 -5.60 -0.58 4.92
C GLU A 65 -5.54 -0.33 6.42
N ALA A 66 -4.54 -0.87 7.13
CA ALA A 66 -4.32 -0.60 8.54
C ALA A 66 -3.37 0.58 8.75
N GLY A 67 -2.11 0.44 8.34
CA GLY A 67 -1.07 1.45 8.58
C GLY A 67 -1.38 2.80 7.91
N LEU A 68 -1.63 2.78 6.60
CA LEU A 68 -1.98 3.99 5.83
C LEU A 68 -3.48 4.31 5.86
N GLY A 69 -4.31 3.48 6.50
CA GLY A 69 -5.70 3.78 6.82
C GLY A 69 -5.82 4.87 7.88
N ILE A 70 -4.82 4.98 8.75
CA ILE A 70 -4.72 6.01 9.79
C ILE A 70 -4.36 7.35 9.15
N GLU A 71 -5.17 8.38 9.40
CA GLU A 71 -5.07 9.65 8.70
C GLU A 71 -3.81 10.43 9.10
N ALA A 72 -3.52 10.49 10.40
CA ALA A 72 -2.34 11.17 10.92
C ALA A 72 -1.01 10.54 10.47
N VAL A 73 -0.99 9.24 10.17
CA VAL A 73 0.20 8.56 9.62
C VAL A 73 0.56 9.12 8.26
N ARG A 74 -0.42 9.18 7.34
CA ARG A 74 -0.22 9.75 6.00
C ARG A 74 0.13 11.24 6.07
N PHE A 75 -0.57 11.97 6.93
CA PHE A 75 -0.32 13.40 7.13
C PHE A 75 1.09 13.67 7.64
N ALA A 76 1.57 12.92 8.64
CA ALA A 76 2.93 13.05 9.16
C ALA A 76 3.98 12.75 8.08
N TYR A 77 3.78 11.69 7.28
CA TYR A 77 4.74 11.32 6.24
C TYR A 77 4.89 12.38 5.13
N ALA A 78 3.88 13.22 4.89
CA ALA A 78 3.98 14.33 3.94
C ALA A 78 5.13 15.30 4.28
N PHE A 79 5.58 15.33 5.54
CA PHE A 79 6.69 16.17 6.01
C PHE A 79 8.07 15.52 5.83
N ASN A 80 8.16 14.28 5.34
CA ASN A 80 9.43 13.60 5.09
C ASN A 80 10.30 14.39 4.08
N SER A 81 9.68 14.98 3.05
CA SER A 81 10.39 15.83 2.09
C SER A 81 11.00 17.07 2.77
N LEU A 82 10.24 17.76 3.63
CA LEU A 82 10.74 18.91 4.39
C LEU A 82 11.89 18.52 5.32
N LEU A 83 11.77 17.36 6.00
CA LEU A 83 12.83 16.82 6.85
C LEU A 83 14.13 16.60 6.06
N ASN A 84 14.04 15.92 4.91
CA ASN A 84 15.19 15.63 4.07
C ASN A 84 15.84 16.90 3.50
N GLN A 85 15.03 17.83 2.98
CA GLN A 85 15.52 19.14 2.51
C GLN A 85 16.20 19.92 3.64
N SER A 86 15.67 19.87 4.86
CA SER A 86 16.26 20.56 6.00
C SER A 86 17.63 19.97 6.37
N LYS A 87 17.81 18.65 6.25
CA LYS A 87 19.10 17.99 6.50
C LYS A 87 20.15 18.28 5.41
N ASP A 88 19.71 18.56 4.17
CA ASP A 88 20.58 18.84 3.04
C ASP A 88 21.07 20.30 3.01
N LYS A 89 22.35 20.51 3.30
CA LYS A 89 22.99 21.84 3.34
C LYS A 89 23.04 22.56 1.98
N SER A 90 22.82 21.84 0.87
CA SER A 90 22.78 22.46 -0.47
C SER A 90 21.46 23.18 -0.75
N ILE A 91 20.39 22.82 -0.04
CA ILE A 91 19.08 23.48 -0.15
C ILE A 91 19.14 24.83 0.55
N SER A 92 18.59 25.89 -0.07
CA SER A 92 18.53 27.22 0.55
C SER A 92 17.45 27.32 1.61
N ASP A 93 17.61 28.23 2.57
CA ASP A 93 16.57 28.47 3.58
C ASP A 93 15.29 29.07 2.97
N ASP A 94 15.37 29.73 1.81
CA ASP A 94 14.19 30.22 1.10
C ASP A 94 13.40 29.08 0.43
N ALA A 95 14.07 28.04 -0.10
CA ALA A 95 13.39 26.84 -0.58
C ALA A 95 12.68 26.10 0.56
N ILE A 96 13.28 26.07 1.75
CA ILE A 96 12.63 25.54 2.96
C ILE A 96 11.37 26.33 3.33
N LYS A 97 11.41 27.68 3.27
CA LYS A 97 10.23 28.52 3.51
C LYS A 97 9.12 28.25 2.49
N GLU A 98 9.46 28.12 1.21
CA GLU A 98 8.47 27.79 0.17
C GLU A 98 7.79 26.44 0.44
N GLN A 99 8.56 25.43 0.83
CA GLN A 99 8.03 24.12 1.18
C GLN A 99 7.10 24.17 2.41
N ILE A 100 7.42 25.01 3.40
CA ILE A 100 6.57 25.25 4.58
C ILE A 100 5.23 25.84 4.18
N GLU A 101 5.20 26.85 3.30
CA GLU A 101 3.95 27.46 2.84
C GLU A 101 3.06 26.47 2.08
N LYS A 102 3.65 25.61 1.25
CA LYS A 102 2.93 24.49 0.60
C LYS A 102 2.33 23.54 1.63
N LEU A 103 3.10 23.17 2.65
CA LEU A 103 2.66 22.26 3.71
C LEU A 103 1.59 22.89 4.62
N ARG A 104 1.59 24.22 4.77
CA ARG A 104 0.55 24.94 5.50
C ARG A 104 -0.80 24.80 4.80
N GLY A 105 -0.86 25.03 3.49
CA GLY A 105 -2.09 24.83 2.71
C GLY A 105 -2.60 23.38 2.74
N TYR A 106 -1.69 22.41 2.70
CA TYR A 106 -2.03 21.00 2.86
C TYR A 106 -2.57 20.69 4.27
N ALA A 107 -1.95 21.24 5.31
CA ALA A 107 -2.38 21.09 6.70
C ALA A 107 -3.77 21.70 6.95
N ASP A 108 -4.06 22.88 6.39
CA ASP A 108 -5.38 23.49 6.53
C ASP A 108 -6.48 22.62 5.90
N ALA A 109 -6.21 22.03 4.74
CA ALA A 109 -7.14 21.10 4.09
C ALA A 109 -7.33 19.80 4.88
N PHE A 110 -6.25 19.28 5.47
CA PHE A 110 -6.28 18.10 6.34
C PHE A 110 -7.11 18.38 7.61
N PHE A 111 -6.72 19.37 8.40
CA PHE A 111 -7.34 19.66 9.70
C PHE A 111 -8.81 20.10 9.60
N LYS A 112 -9.26 20.59 8.44
CA LYS A 112 -10.67 20.91 8.19
C LYS A 112 -11.61 19.73 8.40
N ASN A 113 -11.19 18.51 8.05
CA ASN A 113 -12.01 17.30 8.14
C ASN A 113 -11.45 16.29 9.16
N TYR A 114 -10.34 16.61 9.82
CA TYR A 114 -9.67 15.71 10.75
C TYR A 114 -10.24 15.80 12.15
N TYR A 115 -10.55 14.66 12.76
CA TYR A 115 -10.99 14.58 14.14
C TYR A 115 -10.15 13.57 14.93
N ALA A 116 -9.18 14.09 15.67
CA ALA A 116 -8.16 13.30 16.36
C ALA A 116 -8.71 12.18 17.26
N PRO A 117 -9.80 12.36 18.03
CA PRO A 117 -10.34 11.26 18.86
C PRO A 117 -10.80 10.05 18.04
N ILE A 118 -11.36 10.25 16.84
CA ILE A 118 -11.75 9.12 15.98
C ILE A 118 -10.52 8.47 15.37
N ASP A 119 -9.57 9.26 14.86
CA ASP A 119 -8.33 8.72 14.27
C ASP A 119 -7.48 7.97 15.31
N HIS A 120 -7.57 8.36 16.59
CA HIS A 120 -7.00 7.62 17.72
C HIS A 120 -7.64 6.23 17.87
N ASP A 121 -8.97 6.16 17.92
CA ASP A 121 -9.67 4.88 18.07
C ASP A 121 -9.40 3.97 16.85
N VAL A 122 -9.35 4.56 15.65
CA VAL A 122 -8.94 3.89 14.42
C VAL A 122 -7.51 3.38 14.51
N PHE A 123 -6.57 4.19 14.99
CA PHE A 123 -5.18 3.78 15.22
C PHE A 123 -5.09 2.55 16.12
N VAL A 124 -5.78 2.56 17.27
CA VAL A 124 -5.74 1.45 18.23
C VAL A 124 -6.26 0.17 17.58
N VAL A 125 -7.42 0.23 16.93
CA VAL A 125 -8.06 -0.94 16.31
C VAL A 125 -7.25 -1.47 15.13
N LEU A 126 -6.84 -0.61 14.20
CA LEU A 126 -6.15 -1.04 12.99
C LEU A 126 -4.74 -1.56 13.27
N MET A 127 -4.00 -0.91 14.18
CA MET A 127 -2.68 -1.40 14.56
C MET A 127 -2.77 -2.72 15.30
N GLN A 128 -3.78 -2.90 16.17
CA GLN A 128 -4.00 -4.19 16.82
C GLN A 128 -4.32 -5.28 15.79
N ASP A 129 -5.29 -5.05 14.90
CA ASP A 129 -5.70 -6.01 13.87
C ASP A 129 -4.53 -6.41 12.97
N TRP A 130 -3.70 -5.45 12.55
CA TRP A 130 -2.52 -5.73 11.74
C TRP A 130 -1.52 -6.63 12.48
N PHE A 131 -1.19 -6.30 13.74
CA PHE A 131 -0.24 -7.08 14.53
C PHE A 131 -0.76 -8.48 14.89
N GLU A 132 -2.07 -8.68 14.99
CA GLU A 132 -2.68 -9.99 15.26
C GLU A 132 -2.64 -10.92 14.04
N HIS A 133 -2.65 -10.36 12.82
CA HIS A 133 -2.74 -11.13 11.58
C HIS A 133 -1.44 -11.23 10.79
N GLN A 134 -0.33 -10.65 11.27
CA GLN A 134 0.97 -10.80 10.65
C GLN A 134 2.01 -11.40 11.61
N GLU A 135 2.75 -12.38 11.10
CA GLU A 135 3.91 -12.92 11.82
C GLU A 135 4.93 -11.80 12.07
N GLY A 136 5.56 -11.79 13.25
CA GLY A 136 6.48 -10.72 13.64
C GLY A 136 7.66 -10.50 12.68
N ALA A 137 8.06 -11.51 11.89
CA ALA A 137 9.11 -11.38 10.86
C ALA A 137 8.65 -10.60 9.61
N ARG A 138 7.33 -10.51 9.37
CA ARG A 138 6.71 -9.76 8.28
C ARG A 138 6.42 -8.30 8.66
N MET A 139 6.45 -7.98 9.96
CA MET A 139 6.24 -6.64 10.49
C MET A 139 7.50 -5.75 10.43
N PRO A 140 7.36 -4.43 10.31
CA PRO A 140 8.48 -3.50 10.47
C PRO A 140 9.04 -3.59 11.89
N GLY A 141 10.29 -4.04 12.05
CA GLY A 141 10.88 -4.27 13.36
C GLY A 141 10.91 -3.04 14.27
N ASN A 142 11.01 -1.84 13.70
CA ASN A 142 10.90 -0.58 14.43
C ASN A 142 9.50 -0.31 15.00
N LEU A 143 8.41 -0.70 14.31
CA LEU A 143 7.06 -0.63 14.88
C LEU A 143 6.90 -1.61 16.04
N THR A 144 7.41 -2.83 15.91
CA THR A 144 7.38 -3.83 16.98
C THR A 144 8.13 -3.33 18.22
N MET A 145 9.31 -2.73 18.02
CA MET A 145 10.08 -2.13 19.11
C MET A 145 9.37 -0.93 19.74
N GLU A 146 8.62 -0.16 18.97
CA GLU A 146 7.84 0.97 19.51
C GLU A 146 6.70 0.46 20.39
N LEU A 147 5.90 -0.49 19.91
CA LEU A 147 4.83 -1.11 20.69
C LEU A 147 5.33 -1.71 22.01
N LEU A 148 6.51 -2.33 22.01
CA LEU A 148 7.15 -2.88 23.21
C LEU A 148 7.43 -1.82 24.28
N LYS A 149 7.79 -0.59 23.91
CA LYS A 149 7.99 0.52 24.87
C LYS A 149 6.70 0.88 25.63
N HIS A 150 5.55 0.54 25.07
CA HIS A 150 4.23 0.74 25.66
C HIS A 150 3.69 -0.53 26.35
N GLY A 151 4.55 -1.53 26.57
CA GLY A 151 4.18 -2.78 27.23
C GLY A 151 3.19 -3.61 26.42
N ASN A 152 3.30 -3.59 25.08
CA ASN A 152 2.39 -4.25 24.15
C ASN A 152 0.92 -3.83 24.28
N SER A 153 0.67 -2.59 24.72
CA SER A 153 -0.67 -2.03 24.80
C SER A 153 -0.90 -1.02 23.69
N PHE A 154 -1.74 -1.39 22.72
CA PHE A 154 -2.13 -0.51 21.60
C PHE A 154 -2.83 0.76 22.10
N SER A 155 -3.69 0.66 23.11
CA SER A 155 -4.31 1.83 23.75
C SER A 155 -3.28 2.78 24.33
N ARG A 156 -2.33 2.30 25.17
CA ARG A 156 -1.29 3.18 25.73
C ARG A 156 -0.39 3.77 24.67
N TRP A 157 -0.12 3.02 23.61
CA TRP A 157 0.65 3.51 22.48
C TRP A 157 -0.09 4.64 21.76
N GLY A 158 -1.37 4.43 21.42
CA GLY A 158 -2.26 5.43 20.85
C GLY A 158 -2.34 6.69 21.71
N ASP A 159 -2.61 6.53 23.02
CA ASP A 159 -2.70 7.64 23.98
C ASP A 159 -1.45 8.52 23.91
N VAL A 160 -0.26 7.92 24.02
CA VAL A 160 1.01 8.65 24.02
C VAL A 160 1.28 9.32 22.67
N VAL A 161 1.03 8.63 21.56
CA VAL A 161 1.28 9.14 20.21
C VAL A 161 0.38 10.35 19.94
N PHE A 162 -0.93 10.22 20.20
CA PHE A 162 -1.91 11.28 19.93
C PHE A 162 -1.79 12.45 20.91
N GLU A 163 -1.40 12.19 22.17
CA GLU A 163 -1.13 13.24 23.14
C GLU A 163 0.11 14.06 22.77
N LYS A 164 1.18 13.44 22.26
CA LYS A 164 2.48 14.11 22.09
C LYS A 164 2.75 14.62 20.69
N SER A 165 2.18 14.00 19.65
CA SER A 165 2.53 14.32 18.28
C SER A 165 2.12 15.73 17.87
N ILE A 166 2.96 16.41 17.09
CA ILE A 166 2.60 17.66 16.44
C ILE A 166 1.57 17.44 15.32
N PHE A 167 1.45 16.24 14.76
CA PHE A 167 0.61 15.94 13.61
C PHE A 167 -0.85 15.61 13.96
N THR A 168 -1.15 15.37 15.23
CA THR A 168 -2.50 15.00 15.70
C THR A 168 -3.29 16.17 16.27
N ASN A 169 -2.71 17.39 16.30
CA ASN A 169 -3.37 18.57 16.86
C ASN A 169 -3.00 19.83 16.08
N GLN A 170 -3.99 20.51 15.52
CA GLN A 170 -3.80 21.69 14.67
C GLN A 170 -3.08 22.84 15.38
N GLU A 171 -3.38 23.09 16.65
CA GLU A 171 -2.76 24.18 17.39
C GLU A 171 -1.27 23.91 17.65
N ARG A 172 -0.92 22.68 18.09
CA ARG A 172 0.48 22.25 18.24
C ARG A 172 1.21 22.30 16.91
N PHE A 173 0.58 21.80 15.85
CA PHE A 173 1.11 21.81 14.50
C PHE A 173 1.45 23.24 14.05
N ASN A 174 0.50 24.17 14.13
CA ASN A 174 0.69 25.56 13.72
C ASN A 174 1.79 26.25 14.55
N LYS A 175 1.79 26.07 15.87
CA LYS A 175 2.85 26.60 16.75
C LYS A 175 4.23 26.08 16.39
N PHE A 176 4.33 24.82 15.97
CA PHE A 176 5.58 24.24 15.48
C PHE A 176 6.01 24.87 14.15
N LEU A 177 5.08 24.92 13.18
CA LEU A 177 5.35 25.39 11.82
C LEU A 177 5.72 26.88 11.79
N ASP A 178 5.04 27.73 12.57
CA ASP A 178 5.30 29.17 12.68
C ASP A 178 6.71 29.49 13.21
N LYS A 179 7.27 28.57 14.00
CA LYS A 179 8.63 28.69 14.55
C LYS A 179 9.62 27.78 13.84
N TYR A 180 9.23 27.16 12.73
CA TYR A 180 10.08 26.19 12.05
C TYR A 180 11.28 26.87 11.42
N ASN A 181 12.41 26.21 11.53
CA ASN A 181 13.58 26.44 10.71
C ASN A 181 14.37 25.13 10.65
N ARG A 182 15.40 25.09 9.81
CA ARG A 182 16.26 23.93 9.62
C ARG A 182 16.75 23.27 10.91
N ARG A 183 17.08 24.06 11.94
CA ARG A 183 17.59 23.54 13.22
C ARG A 183 16.54 22.74 14.00
N LYS A 184 15.27 22.90 13.66
CA LYS A 184 14.14 22.17 14.25
C LYS A 184 13.76 20.89 13.49
N ALA A 185 14.43 20.56 12.40
CA ALA A 185 14.16 19.33 11.64
C ALA A 185 14.13 18.07 12.53
N ARG A 186 14.99 18.03 13.56
CA ARG A 186 15.03 16.93 14.54
C ARG A 186 13.71 16.73 15.30
N GLN A 187 12.88 17.77 15.45
CA GLN A 187 11.57 17.65 16.10
C GLN A 187 10.57 16.88 15.23
N ILE A 188 10.68 16.96 13.89
CA ILE A 188 9.90 16.12 12.97
C ILE A 188 10.37 14.67 13.11
N GLU A 189 11.69 14.46 13.00
CA GLU A 189 12.31 13.14 13.09
C GLU A 189 12.00 12.41 14.40
N SER A 190 11.97 13.11 15.53
CA SER A 190 11.66 12.53 16.84
C SER A 190 10.17 12.53 17.18
N ASP A 191 9.29 13.00 16.29
CA ASP A 191 7.85 12.99 16.54
C ASP A 191 7.34 11.54 16.55
N PRO A 192 6.53 11.12 17.54
CA PRO A 192 6.07 9.74 17.64
C PRO A 192 5.20 9.30 16.45
N MET A 193 4.34 10.17 15.92
CA MET A 193 3.53 9.84 14.74
C MET A 193 4.40 9.79 13.48
N PHE A 194 5.38 10.69 13.35
CA PHE A 194 6.32 10.65 12.23
C PHE A 194 7.19 9.41 12.24
N SER A 195 7.67 8.97 13.41
CA SER A 195 8.47 7.75 13.55
C SER A 195 7.68 6.51 13.10
N ILE A 196 6.38 6.44 13.44
CA ILE A 196 5.47 5.39 12.96
C ILE A 196 5.31 5.48 11.44
N ALA A 197 5.09 6.68 10.91
CA ALA A 197 4.92 6.88 9.49
C ALA A 197 6.19 6.50 8.68
N GLU A 198 7.37 6.91 9.15
CA GLU A 198 8.65 6.53 8.56
C GLU A 198 8.85 5.01 8.58
N ALA A 199 8.46 4.35 9.67
CA ALA A 199 8.53 2.90 9.77
C ALA A 199 7.65 2.18 8.75
N ILE A 200 6.39 2.60 8.62
CA ILE A 200 5.42 2.04 7.70
C ILE A 200 5.87 2.27 6.25
N TYR A 201 6.12 3.52 5.87
CA TYR A 201 6.54 3.84 4.51
C TYR A 201 7.91 3.26 4.16
N GLY A 202 8.85 3.25 5.11
CA GLY A 202 10.17 2.65 4.93
C GLY A 202 10.07 1.15 4.64
N HIS A 203 9.22 0.43 5.37
CA HIS A 203 8.98 -0.99 5.10
C HIS A 203 8.34 -1.20 3.72
N TYR A 204 7.34 -0.40 3.36
CA TYR A 204 6.73 -0.47 2.03
C TYR A 204 7.74 -0.24 0.91
N ILE A 205 8.54 0.83 0.99
CA ILE A 205 9.48 1.24 -0.05
C ILE A 205 10.63 0.24 -0.20
N ASN A 206 11.13 -0.30 0.91
CA ASN A 206 12.35 -1.10 0.91
C ASN A 206 12.11 -2.61 0.81
N ALA A 207 11.01 -3.13 1.35
CA ALA A 207 10.74 -4.57 1.41
C ALA A 207 9.64 -5.03 0.45
N ILE A 208 8.51 -4.32 0.44
CA ILE A 208 7.29 -4.77 -0.28
C ILE A 208 7.31 -4.33 -1.74
N ARG A 209 7.42 -3.02 -2.00
CA ARG A 209 7.27 -2.43 -3.33
C ARG A 209 8.23 -3.01 -4.38
N PRO A 210 9.54 -3.18 -4.12
CA PRO A 210 10.46 -3.71 -5.14
C PRO A 210 10.14 -5.17 -5.50
N SER A 211 9.76 -5.97 -4.48
CA SER A 211 9.41 -7.38 -4.63
C SER A 211 8.13 -7.56 -5.47
N ILE A 212 7.10 -6.75 -5.18
CA ILE A 212 5.85 -6.76 -5.94
C ILE A 212 6.06 -6.27 -7.37
N ALA A 213 6.77 -5.16 -7.58
CA ALA A 213 6.94 -4.57 -8.91
C ALA A 213 7.60 -5.53 -9.92
N GLY A 214 8.59 -6.32 -9.47
CA GLY A 214 9.21 -7.34 -10.33
C GLY A 214 8.27 -8.48 -10.71
N LEU A 215 7.41 -8.90 -9.78
CA LEU A 215 6.40 -9.93 -10.00
C LEU A 215 5.27 -9.40 -10.89
N GLU A 216 4.80 -8.17 -10.69
CA GLU A 216 3.77 -7.54 -11.52
C GLU A 216 4.22 -7.38 -12.97
N ALA A 217 5.46 -6.97 -13.23
CA ALA A 217 6.00 -6.90 -14.60
C ALA A 217 6.03 -8.28 -15.27
N THR A 218 6.29 -9.34 -14.51
CA THR A 218 6.22 -10.72 -14.99
C THR A 218 4.78 -11.13 -15.27
N ASN A 219 3.86 -10.78 -14.38
CA ASN A 219 2.43 -11.03 -14.51
C ASN A 219 1.86 -10.38 -15.77
N ASP A 220 2.21 -9.11 -16.03
CA ASP A 220 1.78 -8.38 -17.23
C ASP A 220 2.25 -9.06 -18.52
N SER A 221 3.50 -9.51 -18.54
CA SER A 221 4.05 -10.24 -19.68
C SER A 221 3.33 -11.57 -19.91
N LEU A 222 3.09 -12.34 -18.84
CA LEU A 222 2.33 -13.59 -18.89
C LEU A 222 0.89 -13.35 -19.35
N GLN A 223 0.22 -12.34 -18.82
CA GLN A 223 -1.15 -11.97 -19.17
C GLN A 223 -1.28 -11.60 -20.65
N ARG A 224 -0.30 -10.87 -21.21
CA ARG A 224 -0.26 -10.57 -22.64
C ARG A 224 -0.17 -11.82 -23.50
N ILE A 225 0.68 -12.78 -23.13
CA ILE A 225 0.84 -14.04 -23.87
C ILE A 225 -0.41 -14.91 -23.70
N TYR A 226 -0.94 -14.98 -22.48
CA TYR A 226 -2.15 -15.74 -22.16
C TYR A 226 -3.36 -15.21 -22.93
N MET A 227 -3.52 -13.89 -23.01
CA MET A 227 -4.63 -13.30 -23.75
C MET A 227 -4.55 -13.60 -25.25
N ARG A 228 -3.36 -13.50 -25.84
CA ARG A 228 -3.15 -13.94 -27.23
C ARG A 228 -3.52 -15.41 -27.41
N GLY A 229 -3.06 -16.28 -26.50
CA GLY A 229 -3.40 -17.71 -26.52
C GLY A 229 -4.90 -17.96 -26.42
N LEU A 230 -5.61 -17.26 -25.54
CA LEU A 230 -7.07 -17.38 -25.38
C LEU A 230 -7.82 -16.94 -26.65
N MET A 231 -7.34 -15.90 -27.34
CA MET A 231 -7.92 -15.47 -28.62
C MET A 231 -7.75 -16.52 -29.72
N GLU A 232 -6.60 -17.19 -29.76
CA GLU A 232 -6.34 -18.28 -30.71
C GLU A 232 -7.09 -19.58 -30.34
N PHE A 233 -7.30 -19.83 -29.04
CA PHE A 233 -8.06 -20.97 -28.52
C PHE A 233 -9.56 -20.83 -28.79
N GLN A 234 -10.10 -19.61 -28.71
CA GLN A 234 -11.53 -19.33 -28.85
C GLN A 234 -11.79 -18.36 -30.01
N PRO A 235 -11.49 -18.71 -31.27
CA PRO A 235 -11.55 -17.77 -32.40
C PRO A 235 -12.94 -17.18 -32.65
N ASP A 236 -14.00 -17.93 -32.32
CA ASP A 236 -15.39 -17.49 -32.48
C ASP A 236 -15.90 -16.64 -31.31
N LYS A 237 -15.13 -16.55 -30.22
CA LYS A 237 -15.50 -15.73 -29.07
C LYS A 237 -15.23 -14.26 -29.38
N ARG A 238 -16.22 -13.43 -29.10
CA ARG A 238 -16.04 -11.97 -29.16
C ARG A 238 -15.23 -11.49 -27.96
N PHE A 239 -13.98 -11.14 -28.19
CA PHE A 239 -13.13 -10.48 -27.21
C PHE A 239 -13.34 -8.96 -27.26
N TYR A 240 -13.34 -8.34 -26.09
CA TYR A 240 -13.28 -6.89 -25.92
C TYR A 240 -12.18 -6.58 -24.89
N PRO A 241 -11.46 -5.47 -25.04
CA PRO A 241 -10.40 -5.12 -24.10
C PRO A 241 -10.98 -4.88 -22.70
N ASP A 242 -10.21 -5.17 -21.65
CA ASP A 242 -10.59 -4.82 -20.28
C ASP A 242 -10.71 -3.31 -20.10
N ALA A 243 -11.56 -2.87 -19.17
CA ALA A 243 -11.77 -1.45 -18.89
C ALA A 243 -10.48 -0.83 -18.33
N ASN A 244 -10.03 0.29 -18.93
CA ASN A 244 -8.77 0.95 -18.61
C ASN A 244 -8.90 2.48 -18.63
N SER A 245 -10.02 2.99 -18.12
CA SER A 245 -10.36 4.43 -18.09
C SER A 245 -10.49 5.08 -19.49
N THR A 246 -10.74 4.28 -20.53
CA THR A 246 -11.13 4.75 -21.87
C THR A 246 -12.63 4.64 -22.07
N LEU A 247 -13.19 5.47 -22.95
CA LEU A 247 -14.62 5.43 -23.31
C LEU A 247 -15.00 4.07 -23.89
N ARG A 248 -16.14 3.51 -23.44
CA ARG A 248 -16.72 2.26 -23.95
C ARG A 248 -18.22 2.42 -24.16
N VAL A 249 -18.77 1.63 -25.08
CA VAL A 249 -20.21 1.44 -25.26
C VAL A 249 -20.52 0.01 -24.80
N ALA A 250 -21.53 -0.15 -23.95
CA ALA A 250 -21.95 -1.42 -23.36
C ALA A 250 -23.33 -1.82 -23.86
#